data_AF-A0A6C0DWP5-F1
#
_entry.id   AF-A0A6C0DWP5-F1
#
_cell.length_a   1.000
_cell.length_b   1.000
_cell.length_c   1.000
_cell.angle_alpha   90.00
_cell.angle_beta   90.00
_cell.angle_gamma   90.00
#
_symmetry.space_group_name_H-M   'P 1'
#
loop_
_entity.id
_entity.type
_entity.pdbx_description
1 polymer ?
#
loop_
_entity_poly.entity_id
_entity_poly.type
_entity_poly.pdbx_seq_one_letter_code
_entity_poly.pdbx_strand_id
1 'polypeptide(L)'
;MSQFNTSTNHPLIPNSQEYLVYKKIISIHSEDRDMVKFPSASEFEIELPQDYLNVRSATLSSWTFPANYSTFSLQNRNITMSFQLNPCNPGSLRVSEPLQHAIFNSLYKKIGSDFFIIIESGFYNPDQMTTELTNRFNQAVTDYIVSTIDPAYVTEFLQHGGYTDFVIVYNNVSQKIWFGNKSSGFTLTNNIDNDSNFYDTNIYCKQQRVPTFVNWGLPYFLGLTRCPEESITAGENLPRFYYGDVKPGDSGFWLTPNQYLPGCQVYFLECPQKINLMGPSYFYIDIDLLNNIDETYPFNISGFTNMTNETNGKVNSAFAKIAIPTTPLSQWFETEASESYKIFDPPAERIRRLKIKIRYHDGSPVNFDSFPFSFSLQFTLFNAQKKLGYNLTLI
;
A
#
# COMPACT_ATOMS: atom_id res chain seq x y z
N MET A 1 -68.20 18.63 -34.17
CA MET A 1 -68.69 17.67 -33.17
C MET A 1 -67.93 17.91 -31.87
N SER A 2 -68.65 18.38 -30.86
CA SER A 2 -68.16 18.72 -29.52
C SER A 2 -67.97 17.47 -28.67
N GLN A 3 -66.78 17.25 -28.12
CA GLN A 3 -66.59 16.46 -26.90
C GLN A 3 -65.42 17.03 -26.09
N PHE A 4 -65.65 18.19 -25.47
CA PHE A 4 -64.87 18.59 -24.30
C PHE A 4 -65.78 18.45 -23.08
N ASN A 5 -65.64 17.31 -22.41
CA ASN A 5 -66.25 17.11 -21.09
C ASN A 5 -65.34 17.82 -20.08
N THR A 6 -65.70 19.03 -19.66
CA THR A 6 -64.86 19.91 -18.82
C THR A 6 -65.26 19.95 -17.35
N SER A 7 -66.26 19.17 -16.91
CA SER A 7 -66.53 19.04 -15.48
C SER A 7 -65.76 17.87 -14.87
N THR A 8 -64.48 18.10 -14.57
CA THR A 8 -63.77 17.29 -13.59
C THR A 8 -63.66 18.13 -12.33
N ASN A 9 -64.12 17.60 -11.18
CA ASN A 9 -63.96 18.29 -9.88
C ASN A 9 -62.49 18.43 -9.46
N HIS A 10 -61.57 17.82 -10.23
CA HIS A 10 -60.13 17.96 -10.15
C HIS A 10 -59.56 18.20 -11.57
N PRO A 11 -59.56 19.44 -12.08
CA PRO A 11 -58.92 19.73 -13.35
C PRO A 11 -57.44 19.38 -13.26
N LEU A 12 -56.99 18.45 -14.11
CA LEU A 12 -55.58 18.10 -14.24
C LEU A 12 -54.84 19.32 -14.78
N ILE A 13 -53.96 19.89 -13.95
CA ILE A 13 -53.11 21.01 -14.37
C ILE A 13 -52.18 20.46 -15.47
N PRO A 14 -52.21 21.02 -16.70
CA PRO A 14 -51.34 20.55 -17.76
C PRO A 14 -49.88 20.81 -17.40
N ASN A 15 -49.01 19.83 -17.67
CA ASN A 15 -47.56 20.00 -17.55
C ASN A 15 -47.11 21.10 -18.54
N SER A 16 -46.26 22.01 -18.07
CA SER A 16 -45.70 23.08 -18.91
C SER A 16 -44.71 22.58 -19.97
N GLN A 17 -44.21 21.34 -19.84
CA GLN A 17 -43.04 20.82 -20.58
C GLN A 17 -41.75 21.61 -20.29
N GLU A 18 -41.75 22.43 -19.25
CA GLU A 18 -40.59 23.18 -18.78
C GLU A 18 -40.07 22.57 -17.48
N TYR A 19 -38.75 22.52 -17.34
CA TYR A 19 -38.08 22.03 -16.14
C TYR A 19 -37.19 23.12 -15.56
N LEU A 20 -37.31 23.34 -14.26
CA LEU A 20 -36.31 24.09 -13.50
C LEU A 20 -35.16 23.15 -13.16
N VAL A 21 -33.97 23.50 -13.61
CA VAL A 21 -32.73 22.83 -13.21
C VAL A 21 -32.25 23.46 -11.91
N TYR A 22 -32.07 22.67 -10.87
CA TYR A 22 -31.45 23.14 -9.63
C TYR A 22 -30.48 22.11 -9.06
N LYS A 23 -29.51 22.60 -8.29
CA LYS A 23 -28.45 21.79 -7.70
C LYS A 23 -28.74 21.57 -6.22
N LYS A 24 -28.48 20.36 -5.73
CA LYS A 24 -28.46 20.02 -4.31
C LYS A 24 -27.14 19.38 -3.96
N ILE A 25 -26.53 19.85 -2.88
CA ILE A 25 -25.28 19.30 -2.35
C ILE A 25 -25.63 18.46 -1.13
N ILE A 26 -25.08 17.25 -1.10
CA ILE A 26 -25.20 16.31 0.01
C ILE A 26 -23.81 16.12 0.59
N SER A 27 -23.62 16.43 1.86
CA SER A 27 -22.39 16.10 2.60
C SER A 27 -22.55 14.74 3.27
N ILE A 28 -21.53 13.89 3.17
CA ILE A 28 -21.47 12.56 3.76
C ILE A 28 -20.18 12.48 4.57
N HIS A 29 -20.30 12.18 5.86
CA HIS A 29 -19.17 11.91 6.74
C HIS A 29 -19.10 10.42 7.01
N SER A 30 -17.89 9.86 7.12
CA SER A 30 -17.72 8.44 7.42
C SER A 30 -18.35 8.06 8.76
N GLU A 31 -18.46 9.00 9.70
CA GLU A 31 -19.05 8.83 11.03
C GLU A 31 -20.58 8.66 10.99
N ASP A 32 -21.23 9.09 9.90
CA ASP A 32 -22.69 8.97 9.73
C ASP A 32 -23.12 7.52 9.44
N ARG A 33 -22.17 6.60 9.20
CA ARG A 33 -22.45 5.19 8.91
C ARG A 33 -22.98 4.47 10.15
N ASP A 34 -23.83 3.47 9.93
CA ASP A 34 -24.16 2.50 10.97
C ASP A 34 -22.92 1.65 11.30
N MET A 35 -22.18 2.01 12.34
CA MET A 35 -20.95 1.32 12.73
C MET A 35 -21.18 -0.10 13.26
N VAL A 36 -22.40 -0.45 13.67
CA VAL A 36 -22.75 -1.80 14.12
C VAL A 36 -22.87 -2.73 12.90
N LYS A 37 -23.49 -2.24 11.83
CA LYS A 37 -23.63 -2.98 10.56
C LYS A 37 -22.37 -2.88 9.68
N PHE A 38 -21.70 -1.73 9.68
CA PHE A 38 -20.56 -1.40 8.83
C PHE A 38 -19.38 -0.88 9.68
N PRO A 39 -18.65 -1.78 10.35
CA PRO A 39 -17.54 -1.38 11.23
C PRO A 39 -16.42 -0.67 10.44
N SER A 40 -16.12 -1.16 9.23
CA SER A 40 -15.14 -0.53 8.33
C SER A 40 -15.73 0.71 7.65
N ALA A 41 -14.98 1.82 7.63
CA ALA A 41 -15.35 3.03 6.91
C ALA A 41 -15.20 2.90 5.39
N SER A 42 -14.65 1.80 4.90
CA SER A 42 -14.32 1.60 3.48
C SER A 42 -15.42 0.89 2.70
N GLU A 43 -16.45 0.37 3.37
CA GLU A 43 -17.64 -0.16 2.72
C GLU A 43 -18.85 0.04 3.62
N PHE A 44 -19.79 0.88 3.19
CA PHE A 44 -20.99 1.18 3.96
C PHE A 44 -22.17 1.62 3.08
N GLU A 45 -23.36 1.61 3.66
CA GLU A 45 -24.59 2.11 3.05
C GLU A 45 -25.12 3.28 3.88
N ILE A 46 -25.59 4.34 3.22
CA ILE A 46 -26.19 5.50 3.87
C ILE A 46 -27.51 5.89 3.21
N GLU A 47 -28.49 6.25 4.05
CA GLU A 47 -29.78 6.80 3.63
C GLU A 47 -29.71 8.33 3.61
N LEU A 48 -30.07 8.94 2.48
CA LEU A 48 -29.99 10.38 2.28
C LEU A 48 -31.14 11.09 3.02
N PRO A 49 -31.01 12.39 3.38
CA PRO A 49 -32.03 13.10 4.16
C PRO A 49 -33.42 13.16 3.52
N GLN A 50 -33.51 13.20 2.20
CA GLN A 50 -34.75 13.23 1.44
C GLN A 50 -34.67 12.33 0.20
N ASP A 51 -35.81 12.14 -0.47
CA ASP A 51 -35.83 11.53 -1.80
C ASP A 51 -35.38 12.55 -2.84
N TYR A 52 -34.35 12.21 -3.61
CA TYR A 52 -33.90 13.01 -4.74
C TYR A 52 -34.53 12.47 -6.01
N LEU A 53 -35.49 13.22 -6.55
CA LEU A 53 -36.28 12.80 -7.72
C LEU A 53 -35.78 13.45 -9.00
N ASN A 54 -35.91 12.75 -10.14
CA ASN A 54 -35.53 13.22 -11.46
C ASN A 54 -34.07 13.74 -11.52
N VAL A 55 -33.14 12.93 -11.01
CA VAL A 55 -31.72 13.26 -10.98
C VAL A 55 -31.14 13.13 -12.39
N ARG A 56 -30.72 14.25 -12.98
CA ARG A 56 -30.07 14.27 -14.31
C ARG A 56 -28.60 13.91 -14.23
N SER A 57 -27.91 14.41 -13.21
CA SER A 57 -26.49 14.12 -13.03
C SER A 57 -26.07 14.15 -11.57
N ALA A 58 -25.00 13.43 -11.28
CA ALA A 58 -24.29 13.47 -10.01
C ALA A 58 -22.83 13.82 -10.26
N THR A 59 -22.24 14.64 -9.40
CA THR A 59 -20.82 15.05 -9.46
C THR A 59 -20.23 15.01 -8.06
N LEU A 60 -18.97 14.61 -7.94
CA LEU A 60 -18.22 14.81 -6.69
C LEU A 60 -17.90 16.31 -6.58
N SER A 61 -18.35 16.98 -5.53
CA SER A 61 -18.14 18.43 -5.40
C SER A 61 -16.91 18.78 -4.57
N SER A 62 -16.68 18.02 -3.49
CA SER A 62 -15.56 18.23 -2.57
C SER A 62 -15.33 16.97 -1.77
N TRP A 63 -14.12 16.81 -1.23
CA TRP A 63 -13.79 15.70 -0.35
C TRP A 63 -12.58 16.03 0.51
N THR A 64 -12.44 15.29 1.59
CA THR A 64 -11.25 15.28 2.43
C THR A 64 -11.00 13.88 2.95
N PHE A 65 -9.75 13.42 2.82
CA PHE A 65 -9.32 12.09 3.26
C PHE A 65 -8.03 12.19 4.08
N PRO A 66 -7.87 11.33 5.10
CA PRO A 66 -6.65 11.25 5.88
C PRO A 66 -5.58 10.43 5.16
N ALA A 67 -4.31 10.78 5.37
CA ALA A 67 -3.17 9.94 5.03
C ALA A 67 -2.75 9.18 6.27
N ASN A 68 -3.24 7.96 6.38
CA ASN A 68 -2.87 7.05 7.45
C ASN A 68 -2.65 5.62 6.96
N TYR A 69 -2.46 5.45 5.66
CA TYR A 69 -2.27 4.13 5.07
C TYR A 69 -0.92 3.53 5.51
N SER A 70 -0.91 2.23 5.71
CA SER A 70 0.32 1.46 5.91
C SER A 70 0.74 0.84 4.57
N THR A 71 1.92 1.22 4.06
CA THR A 71 2.50 0.55 2.89
C THR A 71 2.78 -0.92 3.22
N PHE A 72 3.35 -1.17 4.39
CA PHE A 72 3.74 -2.49 4.86
C PHE A 72 2.77 -2.98 5.92
N SER A 73 2.18 -4.16 5.72
CA SER A 73 1.24 -4.72 6.68
C SER A 73 1.09 -6.23 6.55
N LEU A 74 0.63 -6.88 7.62
CA LEU A 74 0.26 -8.28 7.58
C LEU A 74 -0.84 -8.52 6.53
N GLN A 75 -1.78 -7.59 6.40
CA GLN A 75 -2.88 -7.65 5.43
C GLN A 75 -2.38 -7.61 3.99
N ASN A 76 -1.29 -6.89 3.73
CA ASN A 76 -0.65 -6.80 2.41
C ASN A 76 0.38 -7.92 2.16
N ARG A 77 0.65 -8.78 3.15
CA ARG A 77 1.62 -9.88 3.07
C ARG A 77 3.00 -9.45 2.57
N ASN A 78 3.44 -8.26 2.97
CA ASN A 78 4.66 -7.64 2.46
C ASN A 78 5.61 -7.20 3.59
N ILE A 79 5.59 -7.90 4.73
CA ILE A 79 6.44 -7.59 5.90
C ILE A 79 7.55 -8.62 6.12
N THR A 80 7.66 -9.65 5.28
CA THR A 80 8.62 -10.74 5.44
C THR A 80 9.62 -10.81 4.30
N MET A 81 10.87 -11.13 4.62
CA MET A 81 11.89 -11.52 3.64
C MET A 81 12.88 -12.53 4.25
N SER A 82 13.60 -13.23 3.39
CA SER A 82 14.54 -14.28 3.77
C SER A 82 15.92 -14.07 3.16
N PHE A 83 16.93 -14.65 3.81
CA PHE A 83 18.30 -14.64 3.33
C PHE A 83 19.09 -15.85 3.84
N GLN A 84 20.18 -16.17 3.16
CA GLN A 84 21.15 -17.19 3.56
C GLN A 84 22.51 -16.55 3.82
N LEU A 85 23.28 -17.17 4.71
CA LEU A 85 24.65 -16.75 5.03
C LEU A 85 25.67 -17.80 4.59
N ASN A 86 26.81 -17.30 4.12
CA ASN A 86 28.05 -18.04 3.93
C ASN A 86 29.10 -17.46 4.91
N PRO A 87 29.19 -18.00 6.13
CA PRO A 87 29.99 -17.41 7.20
C PRO A 87 31.49 -17.51 6.92
N CYS A 88 32.23 -16.44 7.26
CA CYS A 88 33.69 -16.48 7.18
C CYS A 88 34.28 -17.47 8.17
N ASN A 89 35.23 -18.28 7.72
CA ASN A 89 35.89 -19.27 8.57
C ASN A 89 37.11 -18.65 9.30
N PRO A 90 37.04 -18.44 10.64
CA PRO A 90 38.17 -17.89 11.40
C PRO A 90 39.39 -18.81 11.41
N GLY A 91 39.19 -20.13 11.34
CA GLY A 91 40.27 -21.12 11.36
C GLY A 91 41.16 -21.06 10.11
N SER A 92 40.58 -20.82 8.93
CA SER A 92 41.37 -20.63 7.70
C SER A 92 42.20 -19.35 7.72
N LEU A 93 41.84 -18.39 8.57
CA LEU A 93 42.50 -17.10 8.72
C LEU A 93 43.44 -17.03 9.94
N ARG A 94 43.63 -18.15 10.65
CA ARG A 94 44.46 -18.24 11.86
C ARG A 94 44.02 -17.30 12.98
N VAL A 95 42.73 -16.96 13.04
CA VAL A 95 42.15 -16.24 14.16
C VAL A 95 42.09 -17.19 15.35
N SER A 96 42.67 -16.79 16.49
CA SER A 96 42.75 -17.64 17.69
C SER A 96 41.58 -17.47 18.67
N GLU A 97 40.75 -16.45 18.48
CA GLU A 97 39.66 -16.08 19.41
C GLU A 97 38.60 -17.19 19.52
N PRO A 98 38.46 -17.86 20.69
CA PRO A 98 37.55 -19.01 20.85
C PRO A 98 36.09 -18.68 20.55
N LEU A 99 35.64 -17.48 20.92
CA LEU A 99 34.28 -17.00 20.66
C LEU A 99 33.97 -16.99 19.16
N GLN A 100 34.93 -16.57 18.32
CA GLN A 100 34.73 -16.51 16.86
C GLN A 100 34.58 -17.90 16.25
N HIS A 101 35.34 -18.89 16.74
CA HIS A 101 35.17 -20.29 16.34
C HIS A 101 33.82 -20.85 16.78
N ALA A 102 33.36 -20.51 17.99
CA ALA A 102 32.05 -20.92 18.48
C ALA A 102 30.92 -20.33 17.63
N ILE A 103 30.98 -19.04 17.29
CA ILE A 103 30.04 -18.37 16.38
C ILE A 103 30.04 -19.03 15.01
N PHE A 104 31.22 -19.24 14.41
CA PHE A 104 31.34 -19.90 13.11
C PHE A 104 30.73 -21.31 13.13
N ASN A 105 31.01 -22.11 14.17
CA ASN A 105 30.46 -23.47 14.30
C ASN A 105 28.93 -23.49 14.38
N SER A 106 28.31 -22.47 14.97
CA SER A 106 26.85 -22.29 14.94
C SER A 106 26.37 -21.97 13.54
N LEU A 107 26.94 -20.95 12.90
CA LEU A 107 26.52 -20.50 11.57
C LEU A 107 26.76 -21.54 10.47
N TYR A 108 27.84 -22.32 10.58
CA TYR A 108 28.17 -23.40 9.64
C TYR A 108 27.07 -24.45 9.54
N LYS A 109 26.38 -24.75 10.65
CA LYS A 109 25.24 -25.69 10.68
C LYS A 109 24.01 -25.17 9.93
N LYS A 110 23.96 -23.87 9.62
CA LYS A 110 22.84 -23.19 8.96
C LYS A 110 23.10 -22.89 7.48
N ILE A 111 24.28 -23.21 6.96
CA ILE A 111 24.60 -23.01 5.54
C ILE A 111 23.57 -23.72 4.65
N GLY A 112 23.09 -23.01 3.62
CA GLY A 112 22.06 -23.50 2.70
C GLY A 112 20.63 -23.47 3.26
N SER A 113 20.43 -22.93 4.47
CA SER A 113 19.11 -22.72 5.07
C SER A 113 18.84 -21.25 5.32
N ASP A 114 17.58 -20.86 5.18
CA ASP A 114 17.16 -19.46 5.31
C ASP A 114 17.02 -19.00 6.76
N PHE A 115 17.41 -17.75 6.96
CA PHE A 115 16.95 -16.86 8.01
C PHE A 115 15.72 -16.10 7.50
N PHE A 116 14.81 -15.79 8.40
CA PHE A 116 13.60 -15.03 8.10
C PHE A 116 13.59 -13.78 8.98
N ILE A 117 13.21 -12.66 8.38
CA ILE A 117 12.94 -11.43 9.12
C ILE A 117 11.50 -10.97 8.90
N ILE A 118 11.00 -10.25 9.89
CA ILE A 118 9.67 -9.64 9.87
C ILE A 118 9.85 -8.19 10.31
N ILE A 119 9.46 -7.24 9.46
CA ILE A 119 9.44 -5.81 9.81
C ILE A 119 8.13 -5.44 10.49
N GLU A 120 8.13 -4.33 11.24
CA GLU A 120 6.90 -3.77 11.79
C GLU A 120 5.98 -3.25 10.66
N SER A 121 4.66 -3.36 10.87
CA SER A 121 3.68 -2.81 9.92
C SER A 121 3.62 -1.29 10.02
N GLY A 122 3.51 -0.60 8.89
CA GLY A 122 3.39 0.85 8.86
C GLY A 122 3.93 1.47 7.57
N PHE A 123 4.42 2.70 7.71
CA PHE A 123 5.08 3.47 6.67
C PHE A 123 6.49 3.83 7.11
N TYR A 124 7.45 3.69 6.21
CA TYR A 124 8.86 3.97 6.48
C TYR A 124 9.36 5.05 5.54
N ASN A 125 10.14 5.99 6.08
CA ASN A 125 11.11 6.70 5.25
C ASN A 125 12.32 5.78 4.95
N PRO A 126 13.18 6.12 3.98
CA PRO A 126 14.29 5.26 3.58
C PRO A 126 15.29 4.93 4.71
N ASP A 127 15.58 5.89 5.59
CA ASP A 127 16.53 5.70 6.70
C ASP A 127 15.95 4.79 7.78
N GLN A 128 14.67 4.95 8.11
CA GLN A 128 13.94 4.07 9.01
C GLN A 128 13.89 2.64 8.47
N MET A 129 13.62 2.47 7.17
CA MET A 129 13.58 1.15 6.54
C MET A 129 14.93 0.44 6.64
N THR A 130 16.02 1.12 6.29
CA THR A 130 17.36 0.51 6.32
C THR A 130 17.87 0.25 7.74
N THR A 131 17.47 1.07 8.71
CA THR A 131 17.73 0.83 10.14
C THR A 131 16.96 -0.39 10.65
N GLU A 132 15.65 -0.49 10.35
CA GLU A 132 14.82 -1.64 10.73
C GLU A 132 15.39 -2.93 10.13
N LEU A 133 15.71 -2.93 8.83
CA LEU A 133 16.32 -4.09 8.16
C LEU A 133 17.65 -4.47 8.81
N THR A 134 18.53 -3.50 9.09
CA THR A 134 19.82 -3.76 9.75
C THR A 134 19.63 -4.47 11.08
N ASN A 135 18.70 -3.97 11.91
CA ASN A 135 18.43 -4.54 13.22
C ASN A 135 17.78 -5.92 13.11
N ARG A 136 16.81 -6.10 12.21
CA ARG A 136 16.11 -7.38 12.02
C ARG A 136 17.03 -8.48 11.49
N PHE A 137 17.89 -8.18 10.52
CA PHE A 137 18.87 -9.14 10.00
C PHE A 137 19.84 -9.57 11.10
N ASN A 138 20.41 -8.61 11.83
CA ASN A 138 21.33 -8.87 12.93
C ASN A 138 20.66 -9.65 14.07
N GLN A 139 19.41 -9.32 14.41
CA GLN A 139 18.62 -10.02 15.41
C GLN A 139 18.35 -11.48 14.99
N ALA A 140 17.89 -11.73 13.76
CA ALA A 140 17.60 -13.08 13.29
C ALA A 140 18.82 -14.01 13.36
N VAL A 141 20.01 -13.48 13.06
CA VAL A 141 21.27 -14.22 13.19
C VAL A 141 21.67 -14.40 14.66
N THR A 142 21.50 -13.37 15.48
CA THR A 142 21.76 -13.41 16.93
C THR A 142 20.92 -14.48 17.61
N ASP A 143 19.61 -14.51 17.37
CA ASP A 143 18.68 -15.47 17.98
C ASP A 143 19.06 -16.91 17.61
N TYR A 144 19.45 -17.13 16.34
CA TYR A 144 19.92 -18.43 15.90
C TYR A 144 21.23 -18.84 16.59
N ILE A 145 22.22 -17.94 16.67
CA ILE A 145 23.49 -18.23 17.36
C ILE A 145 23.22 -18.54 18.84
N VAL A 146 22.43 -17.73 19.55
CA VAL A 146 22.10 -17.97 20.97
C VAL A 146 21.45 -19.33 21.19
N SER A 147 20.61 -19.78 20.26
CA SER A 147 19.96 -21.10 20.38
C SER A 147 20.85 -22.30 20.04
N THR A 148 22.03 -22.09 19.44
CA THR A 148 22.86 -23.18 18.88
C THR A 148 24.33 -23.18 19.32
N ILE A 149 24.84 -22.04 19.80
CA ILE A 149 26.20 -21.90 20.31
C ILE A 149 26.37 -22.67 21.61
N ASP A 150 27.60 -23.06 21.94
CA ASP A 150 27.90 -23.64 23.24
C ASP A 150 27.47 -22.65 24.35
N PRO A 151 26.64 -23.09 25.32
CA PRO A 151 26.14 -22.24 26.41
C PRO A 151 27.21 -21.44 27.14
N ALA A 152 28.46 -21.92 27.17
CA ALA A 152 29.58 -21.22 27.79
C ALA A 152 29.87 -19.84 27.16
N TYR A 153 29.55 -19.65 25.88
CA TYR A 153 29.83 -18.41 25.14
C TYR A 153 28.62 -17.47 25.00
N VAL A 154 27.42 -17.87 25.42
CA VAL A 154 26.19 -17.07 25.24
C VAL A 154 26.31 -15.70 25.92
N THR A 155 26.77 -15.68 27.17
CA THR A 155 26.90 -14.43 27.94
C THR A 155 27.92 -13.48 27.29
N GLU A 156 29.08 -14.01 26.89
CA GLU A 156 30.14 -13.22 26.23
C GLU A 156 29.66 -12.67 24.88
N PHE A 157 29.00 -13.50 24.07
CA PHE A 157 28.42 -13.10 22.78
C PHE A 157 27.42 -11.94 22.93
N LEU A 158 26.50 -12.02 23.90
CA LEU A 158 25.52 -10.97 24.15
C LEU A 158 26.16 -9.71 24.74
N GLN A 159 27.19 -9.83 25.57
CA GLN A 159 27.97 -8.69 26.07
C GLN A 159 28.70 -7.95 24.94
N HIS A 160 29.10 -8.65 23.87
CA HIS A 160 29.63 -8.04 22.65
C HIS A 160 28.55 -7.46 21.72
N GLY A 161 27.28 -7.47 22.14
CA GLY A 161 26.15 -6.91 21.38
C GLY A 161 25.50 -7.87 20.38
N GLY A 162 25.85 -9.16 20.44
CA GLY A 162 25.36 -10.17 19.50
C GLY A 162 25.98 -10.04 18.10
N TYR A 163 25.25 -10.51 17.08
CA TYR A 163 25.69 -10.39 15.69
C TYR A 163 25.43 -8.97 15.19
N THR A 164 26.46 -8.29 14.68
CA THR A 164 26.37 -6.87 14.25
C THR A 164 27.01 -6.61 12.88
N ASP A 165 27.15 -7.67 12.09
CA ASP A 165 27.88 -7.61 10.82
C ASP A 165 27.02 -7.11 9.66
N PHE A 166 25.70 -7.24 9.71
CA PHE A 166 24.87 -6.57 8.71
C PHE A 166 24.87 -5.06 8.95
N VAL A 167 25.08 -4.31 7.88
CA VAL A 167 24.93 -2.86 7.81
C VAL A 167 24.22 -2.58 6.51
N ILE A 168 23.01 -2.05 6.56
CA ILE A 168 22.19 -1.75 5.38
C ILE A 168 22.02 -0.24 5.31
N VAL A 169 22.16 0.32 4.11
CA VAL A 169 22.12 1.78 3.91
C VAL A 169 21.29 2.14 2.69
N TYR A 170 20.71 3.33 2.72
CA TYR A 170 20.06 3.91 1.58
C TYR A 170 21.01 4.89 0.87
N ASN A 171 21.23 4.67 -0.42
CA ASN A 171 22.00 5.59 -1.23
C ASN A 171 21.08 6.69 -1.78
N ASN A 172 21.21 7.91 -1.24
CA ASN A 172 20.35 9.05 -1.60
C ASN A 172 20.47 9.48 -3.08
N VAL A 173 21.61 9.22 -3.73
CA VAL A 173 21.85 9.63 -5.12
C VAL A 173 21.25 8.62 -6.09
N SER A 174 21.55 7.33 -5.91
CA SER A 174 21.00 6.28 -6.78
C SER A 174 19.56 5.89 -6.42
N GLN A 175 19.12 6.27 -5.22
CA GLN A 175 17.81 5.95 -4.63
C GLN A 175 17.59 4.44 -4.43
N LYS A 176 18.67 3.72 -4.10
CA LYS A 176 18.70 2.27 -3.94
C LYS A 176 19.18 1.89 -2.55
N ILE A 177 18.72 0.74 -2.07
CA ILE A 177 19.24 0.13 -0.85
C ILE A 177 20.49 -0.68 -1.18
N TRP A 178 21.48 -0.61 -0.30
CA TRP A 178 22.69 -1.41 -0.34
C TRP A 178 22.72 -2.28 0.92
N PHE A 179 22.76 -3.59 0.73
CA PHE A 179 22.92 -4.56 1.80
C PHE A 179 24.41 -4.82 1.97
N GLY A 180 24.92 -4.75 3.20
CA GLY A 180 26.32 -4.96 3.51
C GLY A 180 26.48 -5.94 4.65
N ASN A 181 27.53 -6.75 4.61
CA ASN A 181 27.95 -7.63 5.68
C ASN A 181 29.46 -7.52 5.90
N LYS A 182 29.88 -7.30 7.15
CA LYS A 182 31.28 -7.02 7.51
C LYS A 182 32.23 -8.23 7.44
N SER A 183 31.70 -9.45 7.32
CA SER A 183 32.54 -10.66 7.36
C SER A 183 32.10 -11.76 6.39
N SER A 184 30.80 -11.90 6.16
CA SER A 184 30.21 -13.11 5.59
C SER A 184 29.50 -12.81 4.28
N GLY A 185 29.64 -13.71 3.31
CA GLY A 185 28.81 -13.67 2.09
C GLY A 185 27.35 -13.96 2.42
N PHE A 186 26.44 -13.45 1.63
CA PHE A 186 25.01 -13.66 1.82
C PHE A 186 24.26 -13.72 0.49
N THR A 187 23.11 -14.37 0.51
CA THR A 187 22.18 -14.44 -0.62
C THR A 187 20.80 -14.04 -0.15
N LEU A 188 20.20 -13.04 -0.79
CA LEU A 188 18.80 -12.68 -0.54
C LEU A 188 17.90 -13.63 -1.33
N THR A 189 17.12 -14.47 -0.64
CA THR A 189 16.35 -15.58 -1.24
C THR A 189 14.94 -15.16 -1.61
N ASN A 190 14.85 -14.21 -2.55
CA ASN A 190 13.61 -13.54 -2.94
C ASN A 190 12.57 -14.44 -3.65
N ASN A 191 12.97 -15.64 -4.06
CA ASN A 191 12.13 -16.62 -4.75
C ASN A 191 11.33 -17.52 -3.80
N ILE A 192 11.54 -17.39 -2.49
CA ILE A 192 10.80 -18.17 -1.50
C ILE A 192 9.43 -17.51 -1.30
N ASP A 193 8.38 -18.25 -1.63
CA ASP A 193 7.02 -17.88 -1.26
C ASP A 193 6.89 -17.98 0.27
N ASN A 194 6.94 -16.83 0.94
CA ASN A 194 6.86 -16.72 2.40
C ASN A 194 5.47 -17.10 2.99
N ASP A 195 4.67 -17.91 2.30
CA ASP A 195 3.21 -17.75 2.30
C ASP A 195 2.41 -18.77 3.13
N SER A 196 2.98 -19.84 3.69
CA SER A 196 2.11 -20.85 4.35
C SER A 196 1.92 -20.65 5.86
N ASN A 197 2.96 -20.69 6.70
CA ASN A 197 2.72 -20.86 8.14
C ASN A 197 2.47 -19.55 8.92
N PHE A 198 3.01 -18.41 8.48
CA PHE A 198 2.88 -17.14 9.21
C PHE A 198 1.54 -16.43 8.96
N TYR A 199 1.00 -16.54 7.74
CA TYR A 199 -0.23 -15.85 7.35
C TYR A 199 -1.50 -16.70 7.53
N ASP A 200 -1.38 -18.05 7.58
CA ASP A 200 -2.55 -18.95 7.72
C ASP A 200 -3.17 -18.96 9.13
N THR A 201 -2.44 -18.52 10.18
CA THR A 201 -3.01 -18.42 11.54
C THR A 201 -4.01 -17.27 11.69
N ASN A 202 -4.17 -16.40 10.68
CA ASN A 202 -5.05 -15.23 10.76
C ASN A 202 -6.14 -15.26 9.67
N ILE A 203 -7.15 -16.12 9.88
CA ILE A 203 -8.31 -16.32 8.98
C ILE A 203 -9.06 -15.02 8.67
N TYR A 204 -8.98 -14.01 9.54
CA TYR A 204 -9.59 -12.68 9.35
C TYR A 204 -8.93 -11.83 8.24
N CYS A 205 -7.78 -12.25 7.69
CA CYS A 205 -7.02 -11.49 6.71
C CYS A 205 -7.19 -11.98 5.26
N LYS A 206 -8.10 -12.92 4.96
CA LYS A 206 -8.39 -13.36 3.58
C LYS A 206 -9.27 -12.32 2.87
N GLN A 207 -8.65 -11.27 2.34
CA GLN A 207 -9.34 -10.30 1.49
C GLN A 207 -9.40 -10.80 0.05
N GLN A 208 -10.55 -10.64 -0.59
CA GLN A 208 -10.66 -10.80 -2.04
C GLN A 208 -9.87 -9.67 -2.71
N ARG A 209 -8.71 -10.02 -3.27
CA ARG A 209 -7.88 -9.12 -4.08
C ARG A 209 -7.68 -9.74 -5.44
N VAL A 210 -7.59 -8.90 -6.46
CA VAL A 210 -7.18 -9.35 -7.79
C VAL A 210 -5.69 -9.71 -7.70
N PRO A 211 -5.26 -10.90 -8.17
CA PRO A 211 -3.86 -11.27 -8.16
C PRO A 211 -3.05 -10.25 -8.97
N THR A 212 -1.88 -9.85 -8.45
CA THR A 212 -1.01 -8.87 -9.10
C THR A 212 0.40 -9.42 -9.28
N PHE A 213 1.04 -9.11 -10.40
CA PHE A 213 2.43 -9.49 -10.64
C PHE A 213 3.43 -8.53 -10.00
N VAL A 214 3.04 -7.31 -9.66
CA VAL A 214 4.02 -6.27 -9.29
C VAL A 214 4.28 -6.27 -7.77
N ASN A 215 3.30 -6.60 -6.93
CA ASN A 215 3.45 -6.55 -5.47
C ASN A 215 3.52 -7.96 -4.87
N TRP A 216 4.73 -8.53 -4.80
CA TRP A 216 4.95 -9.92 -4.39
C TRP A 216 5.61 -10.11 -3.02
N GLY A 217 5.79 -9.03 -2.26
CA GLY A 217 6.31 -9.09 -0.90
C GLY A 217 7.22 -7.92 -0.57
N LEU A 218 7.84 -7.95 0.61
CA LEU A 218 8.79 -6.93 1.06
C LEU A 218 9.91 -6.67 0.03
N PRO A 219 10.59 -7.69 -0.55
CA PRO A 219 11.74 -7.45 -1.41
C PRO A 219 11.44 -6.60 -2.65
N TYR A 220 10.21 -6.70 -3.20
CA TYR A 220 9.77 -5.84 -4.29
C TYR A 220 9.88 -4.35 -3.95
N PHE A 221 9.37 -3.95 -2.78
CA PHE A 221 9.38 -2.55 -2.34
C PHE A 221 10.80 -2.05 -2.01
N LEU A 222 11.73 -2.96 -1.74
CA LEU A 222 13.15 -2.66 -1.51
C LEU A 222 13.96 -2.52 -2.81
N GLY A 223 13.36 -2.83 -3.97
CA GLY A 223 14.01 -2.74 -5.28
C GLY A 223 14.74 -4.01 -5.72
N LEU A 224 14.42 -5.15 -5.11
CA LEU A 224 14.96 -6.47 -5.48
C LEU A 224 14.13 -7.14 -6.58
N THR A 225 14.74 -8.10 -7.26
CA THR A 225 14.05 -8.98 -8.22
C THR A 225 13.50 -10.22 -7.54
N ARG A 226 12.63 -10.96 -8.23
CA ARG A 226 12.12 -12.27 -7.76
C ARG A 226 13.19 -13.37 -7.74
N CYS A 227 14.35 -13.12 -8.34
CA CYS A 227 15.44 -14.08 -8.34
C CYS A 227 16.28 -13.94 -7.07
N PRO A 228 16.92 -15.02 -6.60
CA PRO A 228 17.94 -14.91 -5.58
C PRO A 228 19.05 -13.95 -6.03
N GLU A 229 19.52 -13.10 -5.11
CA GLU A 229 20.59 -12.15 -5.39
C GLU A 229 21.75 -12.38 -4.40
N GLU A 230 22.92 -12.71 -4.95
CA GLU A 230 24.12 -13.02 -4.17
C GLU A 230 24.99 -11.78 -3.97
N SER A 231 25.52 -11.62 -2.75
CA SER A 231 26.47 -10.57 -2.42
C SER A 231 27.79 -10.76 -3.17
N ILE A 232 28.44 -9.66 -3.51
CA ILE A 232 29.80 -9.65 -4.06
C ILE A 232 30.82 -9.23 -3.00
N THR A 233 32.06 -9.72 -3.12
CA THR A 233 33.17 -9.30 -2.26
C THR A 233 33.73 -7.95 -2.72
N ALA A 234 34.06 -7.07 -1.77
CA ALA A 234 34.71 -5.80 -2.09
C ALA A 234 36.21 -5.94 -2.44
N GLY A 235 36.83 -7.07 -2.09
CA GLY A 235 38.27 -7.26 -2.22
C GLY A 235 39.06 -6.16 -1.51
N GLU A 236 40.08 -5.62 -2.17
CA GLU A 236 40.96 -4.58 -1.60
C GLU A 236 40.31 -3.18 -1.54
N ASN A 237 39.27 -2.93 -2.34
CA ASN A 237 38.62 -1.63 -2.44
C ASN A 237 37.32 -1.59 -1.65
N LEU A 238 37.39 -1.11 -0.40
CA LEU A 238 36.22 -1.01 0.47
C LEU A 238 35.12 -0.12 -0.15
N PRO A 239 33.84 -0.52 -0.04
CA PRO A 239 32.74 0.20 -0.64
C PRO A 239 32.52 1.53 0.09
N ARG A 240 32.35 2.59 -0.70
CA ARG A 240 32.25 3.97 -0.20
C ARG A 240 31.27 4.80 -1.03
N PHE A 241 30.75 5.86 -0.43
CA PHE A 241 29.99 6.90 -1.10
C PHE A 241 30.81 8.18 -1.18
N TYR A 242 30.83 8.82 -2.35
CA TYR A 242 31.62 10.03 -2.59
C TYR A 242 30.87 11.34 -2.28
N TYR A 243 29.55 11.26 -2.09
CA TYR A 243 28.69 12.43 -1.85
C TYR A 243 28.61 12.84 -0.37
N GLY A 244 29.24 12.09 0.52
CA GLY A 244 29.26 12.40 1.94
C GLY A 244 29.73 11.23 2.78
N ASP A 245 29.95 11.54 4.05
CA ASP A 245 30.27 10.56 5.09
C ASP A 245 29.01 9.77 5.48
N VAL A 246 29.13 8.46 5.71
CA VAL A 246 28.02 7.67 6.29
C VAL A 246 27.96 7.86 7.80
N LYS A 247 29.14 7.92 8.43
CA LYS A 247 29.38 8.34 9.80
C LYS A 247 30.35 9.50 9.78
N PRO A 248 30.12 10.58 10.57
CA PRO A 248 31.00 11.74 10.57
C PRO A 248 32.48 11.34 10.69
N GLY A 249 33.29 11.71 9.68
CA GLY A 249 34.73 11.45 9.65
C GLY A 249 35.16 10.13 8.99
N ASP A 250 34.25 9.35 8.41
CA ASP A 250 34.60 8.10 7.72
C ASP A 250 35.14 8.30 6.29
N SER A 251 35.24 9.54 5.81
CA SER A 251 35.67 9.87 4.44
C SER A 251 34.83 9.17 3.37
N GLY A 252 33.57 8.85 3.68
CA GLY A 252 32.63 8.16 2.83
C GLY A 252 32.73 6.63 2.83
N PHE A 253 33.64 6.00 3.58
CA PHE A 253 33.70 4.54 3.68
C PHE A 253 32.50 4.01 4.45
N TRP A 254 31.63 3.27 3.76
CA TRP A 254 30.38 2.80 4.33
C TRP A 254 30.55 1.50 5.14
N LEU A 255 31.22 0.51 4.56
CA LEU A 255 31.34 -0.83 5.11
C LEU A 255 32.80 -1.18 5.34
N THR A 256 33.15 -1.45 6.60
CA THR A 256 34.50 -1.84 7.02
C THR A 256 34.50 -3.27 7.56
N PRO A 257 35.60 -4.04 7.38
CA PRO A 257 35.70 -5.41 7.88
C PRO A 257 35.45 -5.53 9.37
N ASN A 258 34.94 -6.69 9.80
CA ASN A 258 34.78 -7.00 11.21
C ASN A 258 36.16 -7.12 11.90
N GLN A 259 36.41 -6.24 12.87
CA GLN A 259 37.69 -6.17 13.59
C GLN A 259 38.04 -7.45 14.37
N TYR A 260 37.04 -8.24 14.77
CA TYR A 260 37.24 -9.52 15.47
C TYR A 260 37.56 -10.68 14.53
N LEU A 261 37.44 -10.46 13.22
CA LEU A 261 37.67 -11.46 12.18
C LEU A 261 38.65 -10.92 11.12
N PRO A 262 39.92 -10.64 11.52
CA PRO A 262 40.91 -10.11 10.59
C PRO A 262 41.15 -11.07 9.42
N GLY A 263 41.16 -10.53 8.20
CA GLY A 263 41.32 -11.29 6.96
C GLY A 263 39.99 -11.68 6.28
N CYS A 264 38.86 -11.62 7.00
CA CYS A 264 37.55 -11.75 6.36
C CYS A 264 37.28 -10.53 5.48
N GLN A 265 36.68 -10.78 4.32
CA GLN A 265 36.31 -9.74 3.37
C GLN A 265 34.94 -9.18 3.73
N VAL A 266 34.67 -7.95 3.31
CA VAL A 266 33.31 -7.41 3.35
C VAL A 266 32.56 -7.82 2.10
N TYR A 267 31.27 -8.06 2.27
CA TYR A 267 30.36 -8.45 1.19
C TYR A 267 29.23 -7.44 1.09
N PHE A 268 28.82 -7.12 -0.12
CA PHE A 268 27.70 -6.20 -0.31
C PHE A 268 26.89 -6.54 -1.55
N LEU A 269 25.67 -6.02 -1.60
CA LEU A 269 24.74 -6.13 -2.71
C LEU A 269 24.04 -4.79 -2.89
N GLU A 270 24.17 -4.20 -4.08
CA GLU A 270 23.35 -3.06 -4.50
C GLU A 270 22.04 -3.60 -5.10
N CYS A 271 20.89 -3.10 -4.63
CA CYS A 271 19.61 -3.46 -5.24
C CYS A 271 19.55 -3.05 -6.73
N PRO A 272 19.00 -3.90 -7.60
CA PRO A 272 18.93 -3.62 -9.03
C PRO A 272 18.01 -2.44 -9.35
N GLN A 273 16.92 -2.26 -8.61
CA GLN A 273 15.93 -1.21 -8.80
C GLN A 273 15.90 -0.22 -7.64
N LYS A 274 15.31 0.95 -7.88
CA LYS A 274 15.03 1.94 -6.84
C LYS A 274 13.95 1.44 -5.88
N ILE A 275 13.97 1.96 -4.66
CA ILE A 275 12.93 1.66 -3.67
C ILE A 275 11.56 2.19 -4.12
N ASN A 276 10.51 1.55 -3.62
CA ASN A 276 9.14 2.04 -3.70
C ASN A 276 8.49 1.94 -2.30
N LEU A 277 8.74 2.89 -1.41
CA LEU A 277 8.15 2.87 -0.06
C LEU A 277 6.79 3.61 0.03
N MET A 278 6.39 4.29 -1.05
CA MET A 278 5.22 5.18 -1.06
C MET A 278 3.88 4.44 -1.07
N GLY A 279 3.86 3.18 -1.51
CA GLY A 279 2.64 2.38 -1.58
C GLY A 279 1.72 2.78 -2.76
N PRO A 280 0.40 2.52 -2.64
CA PRO A 280 -0.57 2.85 -3.69
C PRO A 280 -0.63 4.36 -3.98
N SER A 281 -0.75 4.74 -5.25
CA SER A 281 -0.82 6.16 -5.65
C SER A 281 -2.24 6.72 -5.73
N TYR A 282 -3.25 5.85 -5.77
CA TYR A 282 -4.66 6.21 -5.89
C TYR A 282 -5.55 5.20 -5.16
N PHE A 283 -6.71 5.65 -4.71
CA PHE A 283 -7.85 4.78 -4.43
C PHE A 283 -9.06 5.22 -5.25
N TYR A 284 -10.04 4.33 -5.33
CA TYR A 284 -11.27 4.51 -6.05
C TYR A 284 -12.44 4.58 -5.07
N ILE A 285 -13.40 5.46 -5.36
CA ILE A 285 -14.69 5.50 -4.70
C ILE A 285 -15.71 4.89 -5.66
N ASP A 286 -16.23 3.73 -5.30
CA ASP A 286 -17.36 3.10 -5.96
C ASP A 286 -18.63 3.60 -5.25
N ILE A 287 -19.58 4.13 -6.02
CA ILE A 287 -20.91 4.45 -5.51
C ILE A 287 -21.91 3.79 -6.45
N ASP A 288 -22.67 2.83 -5.92
CA ASP A 288 -23.68 2.11 -6.70
C ASP A 288 -24.61 3.10 -7.42
N LEU A 289 -24.95 2.79 -8.67
CA LEU A 289 -25.66 3.65 -9.63
C LEU A 289 -24.86 4.82 -10.22
N LEU A 290 -23.83 5.32 -9.54
CA LEU A 290 -23.07 6.50 -10.00
C LEU A 290 -21.82 6.13 -10.80
N ASN A 291 -21.30 4.91 -10.69
CA ASN A 291 -20.07 4.52 -11.38
C ASN A 291 -20.09 4.82 -12.89
N ASN A 292 -18.95 5.35 -13.37
CA ASN A 292 -18.76 5.82 -14.75
C ASN A 292 -17.31 5.72 -15.24
N ILE A 293 -16.40 5.16 -14.45
CA ILE A 293 -15.00 4.96 -14.81
C ILE A 293 -14.81 3.51 -15.22
N ASP A 294 -14.30 3.28 -16.44
CA ASP A 294 -13.84 1.97 -16.88
C ASP A 294 -12.40 1.73 -16.37
N GLU A 295 -12.14 0.52 -15.87
CA GLU A 295 -10.87 0.18 -15.20
C GLU A 295 -10.30 -1.12 -15.77
N THR A 296 -9.03 -1.11 -16.17
CA THR A 296 -8.28 -2.33 -16.48
C THR A 296 -7.79 -3.00 -15.20
N TYR A 297 -7.68 -4.32 -15.16
CA TYR A 297 -7.14 -5.02 -13.98
C TYR A 297 -5.60 -5.04 -13.97
N PRO A 298 -4.98 -5.14 -12.78
CA PRO A 298 -3.55 -5.43 -12.67
C PRO A 298 -3.17 -6.69 -13.45
N PHE A 299 -1.99 -6.67 -14.08
CA PHE A 299 -1.46 -7.85 -14.76
C PHE A 299 -1.23 -9.00 -13.78
N ASN A 300 -1.67 -10.20 -14.18
CA ASN A 300 -1.41 -11.45 -13.50
C ASN A 300 -0.85 -12.48 -14.49
N ILE A 301 0.00 -13.40 -14.00
CA ILE A 301 0.44 -14.54 -14.81
C ILE A 301 -0.62 -15.63 -14.73
N SER A 302 -1.12 -16.04 -15.88
CA SER A 302 -2.06 -17.13 -16.05
C SER A 302 -1.77 -17.85 -17.37
N GLY A 303 -2.30 -19.06 -17.56
CA GLY A 303 -2.18 -19.77 -18.85
C GLY A 303 -2.73 -18.94 -20.02
N PHE A 304 -3.75 -18.13 -19.78
CA PHE A 304 -4.34 -17.22 -20.75
C PHE A 304 -3.41 -16.05 -21.08
N THR A 305 -2.97 -15.28 -20.07
CA THR A 305 -2.12 -14.09 -20.27
C THR A 305 -0.71 -14.41 -20.79
N ASN A 306 -0.25 -15.66 -20.66
CA ASN A 306 0.98 -16.12 -21.30
C ASN A 306 0.83 -16.38 -22.81
N MET A 307 -0.40 -16.58 -23.30
CA MET A 307 -0.69 -16.92 -24.69
C MET A 307 -1.41 -15.80 -25.45
N THR A 308 -2.01 -14.84 -24.74
CA THR A 308 -2.77 -13.72 -25.31
C THR A 308 -2.23 -12.38 -24.84
N ASN A 309 -2.38 -11.34 -25.65
CA ASN A 309 -2.09 -9.95 -25.28
C ASN A 309 -3.37 -9.19 -24.90
N GLU A 310 -4.34 -9.89 -24.32
CA GLU A 310 -5.65 -9.33 -23.97
C GLU A 310 -5.65 -8.84 -22.53
N THR A 311 -6.15 -7.61 -22.32
CA THR A 311 -6.23 -6.99 -20.99
C THR A 311 -7.63 -7.16 -20.42
N ASN A 312 -7.72 -7.68 -19.20
CA ASN A 312 -8.99 -7.76 -18.47
C ASN A 312 -9.36 -6.39 -17.88
N GLY A 313 -10.65 -6.15 -17.67
CA GLY A 313 -11.13 -4.92 -17.04
C GLY A 313 -12.58 -5.01 -16.58
N LYS A 314 -13.06 -3.93 -15.99
CA LYS A 314 -14.42 -3.75 -15.48
C LYS A 314 -14.98 -2.42 -16.00
N VAL A 315 -16.11 -2.53 -16.69
CA VAL A 315 -16.89 -1.36 -17.17
C VAL A 315 -17.66 -0.76 -16.00
N ASN A 316 -17.74 0.57 -15.92
CA ASN A 316 -18.37 1.30 -14.81
C ASN A 316 -17.88 0.79 -13.45
N SER A 317 -16.57 0.65 -13.31
CA SER A 317 -15.90 0.10 -12.14
C SER A 317 -16.06 0.99 -10.91
N ALA A 318 -15.85 2.30 -11.06
CA ALA A 318 -15.82 3.30 -9.98
C ALA A 318 -16.52 4.61 -10.38
N PHE A 319 -16.84 5.44 -9.41
CA PHE A 319 -17.38 6.80 -9.61
C PHE A 319 -16.26 7.85 -9.64
N ALA A 320 -15.28 7.73 -8.74
CA ALA A 320 -14.16 8.67 -8.63
C ALA A 320 -12.82 7.94 -8.43
N LYS A 321 -11.74 8.56 -8.91
CA LYS A 321 -10.35 8.15 -8.66
C LYS A 321 -9.64 9.27 -7.91
N ILE A 322 -9.20 9.00 -6.69
CA ILE A 322 -8.59 9.99 -5.79
C ILE A 322 -7.10 9.70 -5.67
N ALA A 323 -6.27 10.70 -5.95
CA ALA A 323 -4.83 10.61 -5.76
C ALA A 323 -4.47 10.61 -4.27
N ILE A 324 -3.37 9.94 -3.93
CA ILE A 324 -2.75 9.95 -2.61
C ILE A 324 -1.44 10.76 -2.73
N PRO A 325 -1.49 12.08 -2.50
CA PRO A 325 -0.35 12.96 -2.79
C PRO A 325 0.66 13.05 -1.64
N THR A 326 0.30 12.59 -0.45
CA THR A 326 1.06 12.84 0.78
C THR A 326 1.35 11.56 1.53
N THR A 327 2.49 11.53 2.21
CA THR A 327 2.85 10.48 3.16
C THR A 327 1.96 10.52 4.40
N PRO A 328 1.87 9.41 5.18
CA PRO A 328 1.04 9.34 6.37
C PRO A 328 1.30 10.42 7.44
N LEU A 329 0.34 10.59 8.35
CA LEU A 329 0.21 11.71 9.31
C LEU A 329 -0.12 13.05 8.65
N SER A 330 -0.95 13.01 7.61
CA SER A 330 -1.48 14.21 6.97
C SER A 330 -2.96 14.06 6.63
N GLN A 331 -3.55 15.13 6.12
CA GLN A 331 -4.87 15.14 5.52
C GLN A 331 -4.77 15.91 4.21
N TRP A 332 -5.52 15.47 3.21
CA TRP A 332 -5.63 16.22 1.96
C TRP A 332 -7.09 16.36 1.57
N PHE A 333 -7.37 17.38 0.77
CA PHE A 333 -8.71 17.76 0.39
C PHE A 333 -8.69 18.37 -1.00
N GLU A 334 -9.84 18.34 -1.64
CA GLU A 334 -10.09 19.06 -2.88
C GLU A 334 -11.42 19.78 -2.77
N THR A 335 -11.42 21.03 -3.21
CA THR A 335 -12.61 21.84 -3.39
C THR A 335 -12.84 21.97 -4.88
N GLU A 336 -14.05 21.63 -5.36
CA GLU A 336 -14.40 21.60 -6.78
C GLU A 336 -13.88 20.37 -7.55
N ALA A 337 -14.07 19.18 -6.97
CA ALA A 337 -13.67 17.87 -7.51
C ALA A 337 -14.48 17.40 -8.75
N SER A 338 -14.68 18.29 -9.73
CA SER A 338 -15.68 18.19 -10.79
C SER A 338 -15.44 17.11 -11.86
N GLU A 339 -14.27 16.45 -11.87
CA GLU A 339 -13.91 15.46 -12.89
C GLU A 339 -14.71 14.16 -12.75
N SER A 340 -15.21 13.85 -11.55
CA SER A 340 -15.99 12.65 -11.28
C SER A 340 -17.48 12.94 -11.44
N TYR A 341 -18.08 12.43 -12.52
CA TYR A 341 -19.47 12.68 -12.86
C TYR A 341 -20.21 11.45 -13.39
N LYS A 342 -21.53 11.44 -13.17
CA LYS A 342 -22.50 10.54 -13.80
C LYS A 342 -23.60 11.36 -14.46
N ILE A 343 -23.93 11.03 -15.70
CA ILE A 343 -25.13 11.54 -16.37
C ILE A 343 -26.11 10.39 -16.50
N PHE A 344 -27.37 10.64 -16.13
CA PHE A 344 -28.47 9.72 -16.28
C PHE A 344 -29.27 10.07 -17.53
N ASP A 345 -29.44 9.09 -18.41
CA ASP A 345 -30.27 9.21 -19.60
C ASP A 345 -31.10 7.93 -19.80
N PRO A 346 -32.41 7.93 -19.46
CA PRO A 346 -33.20 9.04 -18.89
C PRO A 346 -32.79 9.41 -17.45
N PRO A 347 -33.22 10.58 -16.91
CA PRO A 347 -32.97 10.97 -15.51
C PRO A 347 -33.39 9.88 -14.52
N ALA A 348 -32.60 9.66 -13.48
CA ALA A 348 -32.93 8.68 -12.46
C ALA A 348 -34.18 9.13 -11.69
N GLU A 349 -35.19 8.27 -11.63
CA GLU A 349 -36.48 8.58 -11.04
C GLU A 349 -36.36 8.97 -9.57
N ARG A 350 -35.57 8.22 -8.80
CA ARG A 350 -35.38 8.42 -7.36
C ARG A 350 -34.03 7.89 -6.89
N ILE A 351 -33.33 8.68 -6.08
CA ILE A 351 -32.16 8.26 -5.29
C ILE A 351 -32.45 8.55 -3.82
N ARG A 352 -32.42 7.50 -2.98
CA ARG A 352 -32.64 7.58 -1.52
C ARG A 352 -31.52 6.97 -0.70
N ARG A 353 -30.84 5.95 -1.23
CA ARG A 353 -29.72 5.29 -0.55
C ARG A 353 -28.52 5.21 -1.48
N LEU A 354 -27.34 5.28 -0.89
CA LEU A 354 -26.07 5.10 -1.59
C LEU A 354 -25.31 3.99 -0.90
N LYS A 355 -24.82 3.03 -1.70
CA LYS A 355 -23.82 2.05 -1.26
C LYS A 355 -22.46 2.52 -1.74
N ILE A 356 -21.54 2.68 -0.81
CA ILE A 356 -20.22 3.26 -1.02
C ILE A 356 -19.17 2.21 -0.70
N LYS A 357 -18.18 2.06 -1.59
CA LYS A 357 -16.98 1.26 -1.36
C LYS A 357 -15.74 2.05 -1.75
N ILE A 358 -14.72 2.05 -0.89
CA ILE A 358 -13.46 2.73 -1.10
C ILE A 358 -12.34 1.69 -1.12
N ARG A 359 -11.64 1.60 -2.26
CA ARG A 359 -10.70 0.51 -2.53
C ARG A 359 -9.50 0.95 -3.35
N TYR A 360 -8.40 0.22 -3.23
CA TYR A 360 -7.26 0.34 -4.14
C TYR A 360 -7.55 -0.36 -5.49
N HIS A 361 -6.63 -0.17 -6.43
CA HIS A 361 -6.73 -0.73 -7.79
C HIS A 361 -6.81 -2.27 -7.84
N ASP A 362 -6.23 -2.95 -6.85
CA ASP A 362 -6.29 -4.41 -6.70
C ASP A 362 -7.61 -4.91 -6.08
N GLY A 363 -8.55 -4.01 -5.78
CA GLY A 363 -9.84 -4.32 -5.16
C GLY A 363 -9.82 -4.35 -3.64
N SER A 364 -8.65 -4.26 -3.01
CA SER A 364 -8.53 -4.28 -1.56
C SER A 364 -9.14 -3.01 -0.93
N PRO A 365 -9.88 -3.12 0.19
CA PRO A 365 -10.43 -1.95 0.85
C PRO A 365 -9.29 -1.07 1.38
N VAL A 366 -9.45 0.25 1.27
CA VAL A 366 -8.56 1.20 1.96
C VAL A 366 -8.71 0.95 3.47
N ASN A 367 -7.65 1.08 4.26
CA ASN A 367 -7.79 1.07 5.72
C ASN A 367 -7.65 2.49 6.24
N PHE A 368 -8.73 3.02 6.82
CA PHE A 368 -8.75 4.34 7.45
C PHE A 368 -8.59 4.28 8.97
N ASP A 369 -8.45 3.10 9.57
CA ASP A 369 -8.42 2.89 11.02
C ASP A 369 -9.49 3.71 11.75
N SER A 370 -9.09 4.61 12.66
CA SER A 370 -9.98 5.50 13.40
C SER A 370 -10.13 6.90 12.79
N PHE A 371 -9.50 7.18 11.64
CA PHE A 371 -9.53 8.52 11.05
C PHE A 371 -10.80 8.69 10.20
N PRO A 372 -11.64 9.68 10.51
CA PRO A 372 -12.80 9.97 9.70
C PRO A 372 -12.41 10.66 8.39
N PHE A 373 -13.29 10.56 7.40
CA PHE A 373 -13.22 11.31 6.15
C PHE A 373 -14.60 11.87 5.79
N SER A 374 -14.66 12.80 4.86
CA SER A 374 -15.93 13.28 4.32
C SER A 374 -15.85 13.63 2.85
N PHE A 375 -16.98 13.53 2.17
CA PHE A 375 -17.11 13.96 0.79
C PHE A 375 -18.51 14.52 0.54
N SER A 376 -18.65 15.31 -0.52
CA SER A 376 -19.92 15.89 -0.91
C SER A 376 -20.25 15.56 -2.37
N LEU A 377 -21.51 15.21 -2.60
CA LEU A 377 -22.07 14.96 -3.91
C LEU A 377 -22.99 16.12 -4.29
N GLN A 378 -22.84 16.63 -5.50
CA GLN A 378 -23.77 17.59 -6.08
C GLN A 378 -24.66 16.86 -7.10
N PHE A 379 -25.96 16.83 -6.82
CA PHE A 379 -26.99 16.36 -7.74
C PHE A 379 -27.60 17.52 -8.52
N THR A 380 -27.70 17.35 -9.84
CA THR A 380 -28.48 18.22 -10.71
C THR A 380 -29.83 17.58 -10.96
N LEU A 381 -30.90 18.28 -10.59
CA LEU A 381 -32.27 17.75 -10.55
C LEU A 381 -33.15 18.51 -11.54
N PHE A 382 -34.10 17.81 -12.15
CA PHE A 382 -35.14 18.42 -12.97
C PHE A 382 -36.45 18.53 -12.18
N ASN A 383 -36.90 19.75 -11.93
CA ASN A 383 -38.19 20.01 -11.32
C ASN A 383 -39.20 20.48 -12.36
N ALA A 384 -40.19 19.63 -12.67
CA ALA A 384 -41.24 19.96 -13.63
C ALA A 384 -42.02 21.20 -13.17
N GLN A 385 -42.09 22.21 -14.03
CA GLN A 385 -42.84 23.42 -13.74
C GLN A 385 -44.33 23.21 -14.02
N LYS A 386 -45.17 23.74 -13.13
CA LYS A 386 -46.61 23.86 -13.41
C LYS A 386 -46.82 25.11 -14.24
N LYS A 387 -47.68 25.03 -15.25
CA LYS A 387 -48.11 26.21 -16.01
C LYS A 387 -48.92 27.12 -15.08
N LEU A 388 -48.31 28.18 -14.56
CA LEU A 388 -48.98 29.17 -13.71
C LEU A 388 -49.42 30.34 -14.60
N GLY A 389 -50.73 30.51 -14.77
CA GLY A 389 -51.31 31.65 -15.49
C GLY A 389 -51.27 32.92 -14.64
N TYR A 390 -50.09 33.52 -14.47
CA TYR A 390 -50.01 34.84 -13.86
C TYR A 390 -50.23 35.91 -14.93
N ASN A 391 -51.39 36.57 -14.89
CA ASN A 391 -51.53 37.90 -15.46
C ASN A 391 -50.78 38.86 -14.53
N LEU A 392 -49.53 39.18 -14.84
CA LEU A 392 -48.85 40.31 -14.22
C LEU A 392 -49.54 41.59 -14.70
N THR A 393 -50.56 42.03 -13.98
CA THR A 393 -51.10 43.37 -14.14
C THR A 393 -50.07 44.33 -13.55
N LEU A 394 -49.26 44.94 -14.43
CA LEU A 394 -48.47 46.12 -14.06
C LEU A 394 -49.48 47.20 -13.61
N ILE A 395 -49.40 47.61 -12.34
CA ILE A 395 -50.13 48.76 -11.80
C ILE A 395 -49.32 50.02 -12.07
#